data_AF-A0A962EF13-F1
#
_entry.id   AF-A0A962EF13-F1
#
_cell.length_a   1.000
_cell.length_b   1.000
_cell.length_c   1.000
_cell.angle_alpha   90.00
_cell.angle_beta   90.00
_cell.angle_gamma   90.00
#
_symmetry.space_group_name_H-M   'P 1'
#
loop_
_entity.id
_entity.type
_entity.pdbx_description
1 polymer ?
#
loop_
_entity_poly.entity_id
_entity_poly.type
_entity_poly.pdbx_seq_one_letter_code
_entity_poly.pdbx_strand_id
1 'polypeptide(L)'
;MASAGVFAISSPTGAGKSTLLYAMCLALYHDTPRLRSAKEAQIAVPDVQDQTLTPQDPRHLLRRGCGEGHAEVDFEDQSGVAWRARWSVARARGKVGGRLQQAQVSLLRIADQQPVAGTVREVQEQLATLTGLSFEQFCRSVLLAQNDFAALLKARQEERAGLLEALTGTEIFSQISKLAHQRNHSEQQQLRTLEQQLGQHTPMSDEARAELTQQRAATLEQRELQARRLQVLESEAAWHDQGAALSAQRQQLETRLSELDAELAADAAVGLQLRYWAAAAALRHLAQSQQRTVAESQAIDAQLPQLRLTQEQARKAADDARLAAEKATEGVARAEETRAQAQPQIQAARAADLQIELARAGERQAVSALGRAQHSEAELQAAIAARQHEREQHQSEVNRHRHWLDQHPQLPAEDAAWAALGQRLQLLEGHRQRERAARGREQQLRQSLANEEQRLAALRKAADQAAAALQQRSVDLQTAQQQLTDLDDSGLALRQRQWLAQ
;
A
#
# COMPACT_ATOMS: atom_id res chain seq x y z
N MET A 1 -157.52 -7.83 40.81
CA MET A 1 -156.25 -8.33 41.39
C MET A 1 -155.36 -9.05 40.38
N ALA A 2 -155.89 -9.76 39.37
CA ALA A 2 -155.06 -10.33 38.29
C ALA A 2 -154.30 -9.29 37.43
N SER A 3 -154.76 -8.03 37.39
CA SER A 3 -154.14 -6.93 36.62
C SER A 3 -153.06 -6.14 37.37
N ALA A 4 -152.66 -6.54 38.59
CA ALA A 4 -151.71 -5.80 39.43
C ALA A 4 -150.36 -6.54 39.63
N GLY A 5 -150.10 -7.62 38.88
CA GLY A 5 -148.88 -8.42 39.02
C GLY A 5 -148.75 -9.21 40.34
N VAL A 6 -149.73 -9.09 41.25
CA VAL A 6 -149.76 -9.82 42.53
C VAL A 6 -150.69 -11.02 42.42
N PHE A 7 -150.14 -12.20 42.69
CA PHE A 7 -150.88 -13.46 42.73
C PHE A 7 -150.60 -14.20 44.04
N ALA A 8 -151.61 -14.88 44.57
CA ALA A 8 -151.50 -15.71 45.76
C ALA A 8 -151.66 -17.19 45.38
N ILE A 9 -150.70 -18.02 45.78
CA ILE A 9 -150.76 -19.47 45.62
C ILE A 9 -151.19 -20.08 46.95
N SER A 10 -152.46 -20.47 47.07
CA SER A 10 -153.00 -21.11 48.29
C SER A 10 -153.29 -22.59 48.05
N SER A 11 -152.85 -23.43 48.99
CA SER A 11 -153.15 -24.86 49.03
C SER A 11 -152.86 -25.41 50.44
N PRO A 12 -153.18 -26.66 50.79
CA PRO A 12 -152.76 -27.26 52.07
C PRO A 12 -151.24 -27.34 52.22
N THR A 13 -150.74 -27.43 53.46
CA THR A 13 -149.31 -27.72 53.72
C THR A 13 -148.93 -29.06 53.07
N GLY A 14 -147.81 -29.11 52.37
CA GLY A 14 -147.36 -30.32 51.65
C GLY A 14 -147.85 -30.44 50.20
N ALA A 15 -148.75 -29.55 49.73
CA ALA A 15 -149.23 -29.58 48.34
C ALA A 15 -148.22 -29.06 47.28
N GLY A 16 -147.00 -28.69 47.67
CA GLY A 16 -145.91 -28.37 46.73
C GLY A 16 -145.70 -26.88 46.39
N LYS A 17 -146.29 -25.93 47.14
CA LYS A 17 -146.12 -24.48 46.88
C LYS A 17 -144.65 -24.04 46.84
N SER A 18 -143.87 -24.41 47.86
CA SER A 18 -142.44 -24.08 47.92
C SER A 18 -141.66 -24.80 46.81
N THR A 19 -142.11 -25.99 46.39
CA THR A 19 -141.50 -26.73 45.28
C THR A 19 -141.58 -25.95 43.97
N LEU A 20 -142.68 -25.23 43.71
CA LEU A 20 -142.79 -24.37 42.52
C LEU A 20 -141.74 -23.26 42.53
N LEU A 21 -141.58 -22.58 43.67
CA LEU A 21 -140.59 -21.52 43.83
C LEU A 21 -139.14 -22.06 43.74
N TYR A 22 -138.90 -23.24 44.31
CA TYR A 22 -137.61 -23.91 44.20
C TYR A 22 -137.32 -24.39 42.79
N ALA A 23 -138.33 -24.74 41.98
CA ALA A 23 -138.12 -25.06 40.57
C ALA A 23 -137.54 -23.86 39.81
N MET A 24 -137.92 -22.62 40.18
CA MET A 24 -137.33 -21.43 39.58
C MET A 24 -135.84 -21.28 39.91
N CYS A 25 -135.47 -21.41 41.19
CA CYS A 25 -134.06 -21.41 41.60
C CYS A 25 -133.26 -22.53 40.94
N LEU A 26 -133.86 -23.72 40.84
CA LEU A 26 -133.23 -24.89 40.25
C LEU A 26 -132.91 -24.66 38.76
N ALA A 27 -133.83 -24.05 38.03
CA ALA A 27 -133.63 -23.72 36.62
C ALA A 27 -132.53 -22.66 36.42
N LEU A 28 -132.50 -21.61 37.26
CA LEU A 28 -131.58 -20.48 37.10
C LEU A 28 -130.18 -20.71 37.67
N TYR A 29 -130.07 -21.45 38.79
CA TYR A 29 -128.82 -21.54 39.56
C TYR A 29 -128.39 -22.97 39.86
N HIS A 30 -129.09 -23.99 39.35
CA HIS A 30 -128.80 -25.41 39.62
C HIS A 30 -128.79 -25.76 41.12
N ASP A 31 -129.43 -24.95 41.95
CA ASP A 31 -129.44 -25.07 43.40
C ASP A 31 -130.79 -24.59 43.94
N THR A 32 -131.14 -24.97 45.16
CA THR A 32 -132.35 -24.48 45.82
C THR A 32 -132.05 -24.13 47.28
N PRO A 33 -132.76 -23.15 47.88
CA PRO A 33 -132.59 -22.82 49.29
C PRO A 33 -132.66 -24.04 50.20
N ARG A 34 -133.55 -25.00 49.89
CA ARG A 34 -133.71 -26.24 50.64
C ARG A 34 -132.46 -27.13 50.61
N LEU A 35 -131.78 -27.23 49.48
CA LEU A 35 -130.56 -28.03 49.33
C LEU A 35 -129.41 -27.41 50.12
N ARG A 36 -129.24 -26.08 50.07
CA ARG A 36 -128.22 -25.37 50.88
C ARG A 36 -128.46 -25.45 52.38
N SER A 37 -129.72 -25.40 52.83
CA SER A 37 -130.06 -25.56 54.26
C SER A 37 -129.88 -27.00 54.76
N ALA A 38 -129.80 -27.99 53.87
CA ALA A 38 -129.51 -29.38 54.23
C ALA A 38 -128.05 -29.65 54.60
N LYS A 39 -127.20 -28.60 54.72
CA LYS A 39 -125.77 -28.65 55.07
C LYS A 39 -125.44 -29.41 56.37
N GLU A 40 -126.40 -29.56 57.29
CA GLU A 40 -126.18 -30.18 58.61
C GLU A 40 -126.52 -31.67 58.70
N ALA A 41 -127.16 -32.27 57.69
CA ALA A 41 -127.52 -33.69 57.71
C ALA A 41 -126.60 -34.51 56.78
N GLN A 42 -125.60 -35.21 57.34
CA GLN A 42 -124.80 -36.22 56.61
C GLN A 42 -125.59 -37.54 56.39
N ILE A 43 -126.86 -37.43 56.01
CA ILE A 43 -127.73 -38.59 55.80
C ILE A 43 -127.69 -38.93 54.31
N ALA A 44 -127.08 -40.06 53.95
CA ALA A 44 -127.12 -40.58 52.60
C ALA A 44 -128.57 -40.90 52.21
N VAL A 45 -129.08 -40.29 51.13
CA VAL A 45 -130.44 -40.58 50.64
C VAL A 45 -130.37 -41.79 49.71
N PRO A 46 -131.00 -42.93 50.04
CA PRO A 46 -130.99 -44.11 49.18
C PRO A 46 -131.83 -43.89 47.92
N ASP A 47 -131.28 -44.34 46.79
CA ASP A 47 -131.91 -44.45 45.47
C ASP A 47 -131.83 -45.90 44.96
N VAL A 48 -132.26 -46.16 43.72
CA VAL A 48 -132.28 -47.47 43.08
C VAL A 48 -130.88 -48.10 42.96
N GLN A 49 -130.78 -49.43 43.09
CA GLN A 49 -129.54 -50.22 42.90
C GLN A 49 -128.38 -49.80 43.83
N ASP A 50 -128.66 -49.71 45.14
CA ASP A 50 -127.68 -49.37 46.20
C ASP A 50 -126.95 -48.02 46.02
N GLN A 51 -127.48 -47.13 45.19
CA GLN A 51 -126.93 -45.79 45.03
C GLN A 51 -127.43 -44.85 46.12
N THR A 52 -126.55 -43.96 46.56
CA THR A 52 -126.89 -42.93 47.51
C THR A 52 -126.58 -41.56 46.93
N LEU A 53 -127.48 -40.61 47.18
CA LEU A 53 -127.30 -39.19 46.87
C LEU A 53 -127.03 -38.43 48.16
N THR A 54 -126.28 -37.34 48.06
CA THR A 54 -126.17 -36.40 49.17
C THR A 54 -127.47 -35.56 49.24
N PRO A 55 -127.90 -35.11 50.44
CA PRO A 55 -129.07 -34.24 50.57
C PRO A 55 -128.94 -32.91 49.82
N GLN A 56 -127.72 -32.52 49.42
CA GLN A 56 -127.42 -31.32 48.64
C GLN A 56 -127.49 -31.57 47.13
N ASP A 57 -127.49 -32.83 46.67
CA ASP A 57 -127.52 -33.14 45.25
C ASP A 57 -128.89 -32.74 44.66
N PRO A 58 -128.96 -31.82 43.68
CA PRO A 58 -130.21 -31.38 43.09
C PRO A 58 -131.04 -32.50 42.46
N ARG A 59 -130.38 -33.61 42.04
CA ARG A 59 -131.06 -34.79 41.47
C ARG A 59 -131.98 -35.48 42.48
N HIS A 60 -131.76 -35.27 43.77
CA HIS A 60 -132.66 -35.76 44.84
C HIS A 60 -134.06 -35.15 44.76
N LEU A 61 -134.25 -34.03 44.07
CA LEU A 61 -135.57 -33.40 43.91
C LEU A 61 -136.50 -34.18 42.97
N LEU A 62 -136.00 -35.14 42.19
CA LEU A 62 -136.83 -35.98 41.33
C LEU A 62 -137.76 -36.87 42.17
N ARG A 63 -139.08 -36.80 41.91
CA ARG A 63 -140.08 -37.60 42.62
C ARG A 63 -139.82 -39.10 42.43
N ARG A 64 -139.89 -39.87 43.54
CA ARG A 64 -139.80 -41.34 43.51
C ARG A 64 -140.89 -41.93 42.61
N GLY A 65 -140.51 -42.89 41.77
CA GLY A 65 -141.41 -43.50 40.77
C GLY A 65 -141.37 -42.85 39.39
N CYS A 66 -140.64 -41.74 39.20
CA CYS A 66 -140.49 -41.07 37.91
C CYS A 66 -139.19 -41.46 37.19
N GLY A 67 -139.26 -41.59 35.86
CA GLY A 67 -138.10 -41.85 34.99
C GLY A 67 -137.31 -40.59 34.60
N GLU A 68 -137.95 -39.42 34.61
CA GLU A 68 -137.37 -38.12 34.23
C GLU A 68 -138.11 -36.96 34.89
N GLY A 69 -137.48 -35.78 34.94
CA GLY A 69 -138.07 -34.54 35.42
C GLY A 69 -137.26 -33.31 35.01
N HIS A 70 -137.92 -32.16 34.90
CA HIS A 70 -137.30 -30.90 34.55
C HIS A 70 -137.95 -29.71 35.27
N ALA A 71 -137.20 -28.62 35.38
CA ALA A 71 -137.65 -27.29 35.79
C ALA A 71 -137.24 -26.30 34.71
N GLU A 72 -138.17 -25.44 34.27
CA GLU A 72 -137.95 -24.50 33.19
C GLU A 72 -138.53 -23.13 33.57
N VAL A 73 -137.77 -22.07 33.30
CA VAL A 73 -138.15 -20.68 33.55
C VAL A 73 -137.84 -19.84 32.33
N ASP A 74 -138.84 -19.09 31.88
CA ASP A 74 -138.66 -18.00 30.93
C ASP A 74 -138.50 -16.69 31.71
N PHE A 75 -137.46 -15.92 31.40
CA PHE A 75 -137.16 -14.64 32.04
C PHE A 75 -136.60 -13.63 31.02
N GLU A 76 -136.67 -12.35 31.35
CA GLU A 76 -136.03 -11.28 30.57
C GLU A 76 -134.78 -10.79 31.29
N ASP A 77 -133.70 -10.53 30.55
CA ASP A 77 -132.48 -9.93 31.11
C ASP A 77 -132.61 -8.41 31.28
N GLN A 78 -131.58 -7.76 31.84
CA GLN A 78 -131.56 -6.29 32.02
C GLN A 78 -131.67 -5.50 30.71
N SER A 79 -131.42 -6.14 29.57
CA SER A 79 -131.52 -5.54 28.23
C SER A 79 -132.88 -5.80 27.57
N GLY A 80 -133.79 -6.52 28.24
CA GLY A 80 -135.13 -6.87 27.74
C GLY A 80 -135.17 -8.07 26.80
N VAL A 81 -134.10 -8.88 26.72
CA VAL A 81 -134.08 -10.09 25.88
C VAL A 81 -134.67 -11.27 26.65
N ALA A 82 -135.60 -11.99 26.02
CA ALA A 82 -136.27 -13.15 26.61
C ALA A 82 -135.44 -14.43 26.46
N TRP A 83 -135.19 -15.10 27.57
CA TRP A 83 -134.37 -16.30 27.73
C TRP A 83 -135.15 -17.41 28.44
N ARG A 84 -134.85 -18.65 28.08
CA ARG A 84 -135.38 -19.88 28.68
C ARG A 84 -134.25 -20.66 29.34
N ALA A 85 -134.29 -20.76 30.66
CA ALA A 85 -133.39 -21.61 31.44
C ALA A 85 -134.10 -22.93 31.77
N ARG A 86 -133.48 -24.07 31.44
CA ARG A 86 -133.98 -25.40 31.76
C ARG A 86 -132.94 -26.20 32.54
N TRP A 87 -133.37 -26.76 33.66
CA TRP A 87 -132.69 -27.81 34.38
C TRP A 87 -133.43 -29.13 34.16
N SER A 88 -132.72 -30.21 33.87
CA SER A 88 -133.35 -31.52 33.65
C SER A 88 -132.52 -32.68 34.18
N VAL A 89 -133.19 -33.76 34.57
CA VAL A 89 -132.57 -35.00 35.01
C VAL A 89 -133.38 -36.20 34.51
N ALA A 90 -132.70 -37.24 34.04
CA ALA A 90 -133.33 -38.47 33.58
C ALA A 90 -132.62 -39.70 34.17
N ARG A 91 -133.36 -40.79 34.31
CA ARG A 91 -132.81 -42.13 34.60
C ARG A 91 -132.39 -42.81 33.32
N ALA A 92 -131.44 -43.75 33.41
CA ALA A 92 -130.98 -44.53 32.28
C ALA A 92 -132.16 -45.15 31.50
N ARG A 93 -132.24 -44.84 30.19
CA ARG A 93 -133.32 -45.26 29.27
C ARG A 93 -134.74 -44.81 29.69
N GLY A 94 -134.87 -43.78 30.54
CA GLY A 94 -136.15 -43.26 31.02
C GLY A 94 -136.94 -44.21 31.93
N LYS A 95 -136.33 -45.30 32.43
CA LYS A 95 -137.01 -46.31 33.25
C LYS A 95 -136.90 -45.99 34.74
N VAL A 96 -137.97 -46.23 35.49
CA VAL A 96 -138.05 -46.00 36.95
C VAL A 96 -136.95 -46.74 37.71
N GLY A 97 -136.59 -47.96 37.28
CA GLY A 97 -135.51 -48.76 37.85
C GLY A 97 -134.09 -48.42 37.35
N GLY A 98 -133.94 -47.39 36.51
CA GLY A 98 -132.65 -46.99 35.95
C GLY A 98 -131.84 -46.07 36.88
N ARG A 99 -130.51 -46.08 36.71
CA ARG A 99 -129.57 -45.17 37.38
C ARG A 99 -129.83 -43.71 36.99
N LEU A 100 -129.81 -42.80 37.96
CA LEU A 100 -129.88 -41.34 37.71
C LEU A 100 -128.65 -40.86 36.93
N GLN A 101 -128.88 -40.11 35.84
CA GLN A 101 -127.83 -39.48 35.05
C GLN A 101 -127.38 -38.15 35.67
N GLN A 102 -126.36 -37.52 35.08
CA GLN A 102 -125.97 -36.16 35.44
C GLN A 102 -127.07 -35.18 35.02
N ALA A 103 -127.36 -34.20 35.87
CA ALA A 103 -128.31 -33.17 35.54
C ALA A 103 -127.78 -32.28 34.41
N GLN A 104 -128.66 -31.92 33.48
CA GLN A 104 -128.34 -31.06 32.34
C GLN A 104 -128.92 -29.67 32.59
N VAL A 105 -128.14 -28.63 32.24
CA VAL A 105 -128.58 -27.23 32.25
C VAL A 105 -128.48 -26.71 30.83
N SER A 106 -129.57 -26.14 30.32
CA SER A 106 -129.59 -25.49 29.01
C SER A 106 -130.17 -24.08 29.12
N LEU A 107 -129.58 -23.16 28.39
CA LEU A 107 -130.04 -21.78 28.23
C LEU A 107 -130.36 -21.56 26.75
N LEU A 108 -131.53 -21.01 26.45
CA LEU A 108 -132.01 -20.81 25.09
C LEU A 108 -132.58 -19.40 24.94
N ARG A 109 -132.23 -18.71 23.86
CA ARG A 109 -132.84 -17.41 23.53
C ARG A 109 -134.19 -17.66 22.89
N ILE A 110 -135.25 -17.05 23.42
CA ILE A 110 -136.64 -17.37 23.01
C ILE A 110 -136.95 -16.82 21.61
N ALA A 111 -136.41 -15.65 21.26
CA ALA A 111 -136.71 -14.96 20.00
C ALA A 111 -136.40 -15.80 18.75
N ASP A 112 -135.31 -16.56 18.77
CA ASP A 112 -134.79 -17.34 17.64
C ASP A 112 -134.58 -18.83 17.97
N GLN A 113 -134.98 -19.24 19.17
CA GLN A 113 -134.79 -20.59 19.70
C GLN A 113 -133.34 -21.09 19.66
N GLN A 114 -132.37 -20.17 19.76
CA GLN A 114 -130.95 -20.52 19.70
C GLN A 114 -130.44 -20.96 21.09
N PRO A 115 -129.93 -22.21 21.23
CA PRO A 115 -129.31 -22.64 22.48
C PRO A 115 -127.93 -22.00 22.66
N VAL A 116 -127.62 -21.59 23.89
CA VAL A 116 -126.30 -21.10 24.27
C VAL A 116 -125.40 -22.30 24.51
N ALA A 117 -124.32 -22.39 23.74
CA ALA A 117 -123.33 -23.46 23.87
C ALA A 117 -122.44 -23.21 25.09
N GLY A 118 -122.22 -24.24 25.89
CA GLY A 118 -121.31 -24.20 27.04
C GLY A 118 -121.43 -25.45 27.90
N THR A 119 -120.45 -25.65 28.77
CA THR A 119 -120.54 -26.61 29.87
C THR A 119 -121.55 -26.14 30.92
N VAL A 120 -122.00 -27.04 31.81
CA VAL A 120 -122.94 -26.70 32.88
C VAL A 120 -122.48 -25.50 33.71
N ARG A 121 -121.16 -25.37 33.98
CA ARG A 121 -120.59 -24.27 34.75
C ARG A 121 -120.59 -22.94 33.99
N GLU A 122 -120.21 -22.95 32.72
CA GLU A 122 -120.21 -21.73 31.88
C GLU A 122 -121.64 -21.19 31.71
N VAL A 123 -122.61 -22.09 31.49
CA VAL A 123 -124.03 -21.71 31.40
C VAL A 123 -124.54 -21.13 32.73
N GLN A 124 -124.10 -21.65 33.88
CA GLN A 124 -124.43 -21.09 35.20
C GLN A 124 -123.82 -19.70 35.42
N GLU A 125 -122.56 -19.48 35.04
CA GLU A 125 -121.89 -18.18 35.15
C GLU A 125 -122.57 -17.14 34.24
N GLN A 126 -122.99 -17.55 33.04
CA GLN A 126 -123.79 -16.72 32.14
C GLN A 126 -125.18 -16.43 32.70
N LEU A 127 -125.88 -17.42 33.28
CA LEU A 127 -127.18 -17.21 33.95
C LEU A 127 -127.07 -16.20 35.10
N ALA A 128 -126.00 -16.28 35.91
CA ALA A 128 -125.74 -15.31 36.98
C ALA A 128 -125.46 -13.90 36.44
N THR A 129 -124.76 -13.80 35.30
CA THR A 129 -124.47 -12.53 34.63
C THR A 129 -125.74 -11.92 34.03
N LEU A 130 -126.58 -12.72 33.36
CA LEU A 130 -127.83 -12.27 32.72
C LEU A 130 -128.89 -11.87 33.75
N THR A 131 -128.99 -12.59 34.86
CA THR A 131 -129.87 -12.22 35.98
C THR A 131 -129.30 -11.03 36.77
N GLY A 132 -128.01 -10.74 36.65
CA GLY A 132 -127.30 -9.69 37.39
C GLY A 132 -127.22 -9.94 38.90
N LEU A 133 -127.56 -11.15 39.34
CA LEU A 133 -127.63 -11.52 40.75
C LEU A 133 -126.96 -12.88 40.93
N SER A 134 -126.04 -12.97 41.88
CA SER A 134 -125.59 -14.25 42.42
C SER A 134 -126.75 -15.00 43.07
N PHE A 135 -126.65 -16.32 43.20
CA PHE A 135 -127.67 -17.14 43.86
C PHE A 135 -128.07 -16.60 45.25
N GLU A 136 -127.09 -16.16 46.04
CA GLU A 136 -127.34 -15.61 47.38
C GLU A 136 -128.07 -14.27 47.34
N GLN A 137 -127.74 -13.43 46.36
CA GLN A 137 -128.48 -12.19 46.12
C GLN A 137 -129.91 -12.49 45.67
N PHE A 138 -130.11 -13.41 44.72
CA PHE A 138 -131.44 -13.80 44.22
C PHE A 138 -132.36 -14.35 45.30
N CYS A 139 -131.87 -15.22 46.18
CA CYS A 139 -132.65 -15.75 47.32
C CYS A 139 -132.94 -14.70 48.40
N ARG A 140 -132.21 -13.58 48.42
CA ARG A 140 -132.40 -12.50 49.39
C ARG A 140 -133.23 -11.33 48.85
N SER A 141 -133.22 -11.09 47.53
CA SER A 141 -133.91 -9.95 46.90
C SER A 141 -135.14 -10.35 46.08
N VAL A 142 -135.14 -11.52 45.43
CA VAL A 142 -136.22 -11.94 44.51
C VAL A 142 -137.06 -13.07 45.10
N LEU A 143 -136.42 -14.12 45.63
CA LEU A 143 -137.10 -15.26 46.24
C LEU A 143 -136.79 -15.37 47.73
N LEU A 144 -137.56 -14.65 48.56
CA LEU A 144 -137.46 -14.77 50.01
C LEU A 144 -137.92 -16.17 50.48
N ALA A 145 -136.96 -17.07 50.63
CA ALA A 145 -137.20 -18.39 51.18
C ALA A 145 -137.67 -18.29 52.64
N GLN A 146 -138.57 -19.21 53.04
CA GLN A 146 -139.11 -19.27 54.40
C GLN A 146 -137.96 -19.36 55.42
N ASN A 147 -137.87 -18.39 56.34
CA ASN A 147 -136.86 -18.19 57.41
C ASN A 147 -135.55 -17.44 57.04
N ASP A 148 -135.27 -17.06 55.79
CA ASP A 148 -133.96 -16.50 55.40
C ASP A 148 -133.79 -14.99 55.69
N PHE A 149 -134.89 -14.24 55.81
CA PHE A 149 -134.87 -12.81 56.20
C PHE A 149 -134.26 -12.60 57.60
N ALA A 150 -134.44 -13.55 58.53
CA ALA A 150 -133.87 -13.48 59.86
C ALA A 150 -132.35 -13.68 59.88
N ALA A 151 -131.77 -14.33 58.85
CA ALA A 151 -130.33 -14.57 58.73
C ALA A 151 -129.57 -13.30 58.34
N LEU A 152 -130.17 -12.43 57.51
CA LEU A 152 -129.59 -11.13 57.13
C LEU A 152 -129.37 -10.21 58.36
N LEU A 153 -130.31 -10.22 59.30
CA LEU A 153 -130.20 -9.44 60.55
C LEU A 153 -129.07 -9.95 61.47
N LYS A 154 -128.64 -11.21 61.32
CA LYS A 154 -127.66 -11.87 62.20
C LYS A 154 -126.24 -12.01 61.63
N ALA A 155 -125.98 -11.56 60.41
CA ALA A 155 -124.65 -11.68 59.76
C ALA A 155 -123.54 -10.88 60.48
N ARG A 156 -122.28 -11.35 60.40
CA ARG A 156 -121.10 -10.72 61.02
C ARG A 156 -120.74 -9.39 60.33
N GLN A 157 -120.01 -8.51 61.01
CA GLN A 157 -119.75 -7.14 60.54
C GLN A 157 -118.99 -7.07 59.21
N GLU A 158 -118.02 -7.97 58.98
CA GLU A 158 -117.28 -8.06 57.70
C GLU A 158 -118.17 -8.56 56.55
N GLU A 159 -118.97 -9.60 56.79
CA GLU A 159 -119.93 -10.13 55.81
C GLU A 159 -121.02 -9.10 55.49
N ARG A 160 -121.48 -8.36 56.50
CA ARG A 160 -122.41 -7.24 56.35
C ARG A 160 -121.79 -6.09 55.56
N ALA A 161 -120.52 -5.76 55.81
CA ALA A 161 -119.81 -4.71 55.08
C ALA A 161 -119.64 -5.09 53.59
N GLY A 162 -119.20 -6.31 53.30
CA GLY A 162 -119.10 -6.79 51.91
C GLY A 162 -120.47 -6.88 51.21
N LEU A 163 -121.52 -7.27 51.92
CA LEU A 163 -122.90 -7.27 51.38
C LEU A 163 -123.40 -5.87 51.07
N LEU A 164 -123.18 -4.92 51.98
CA LEU A 164 -123.54 -3.52 51.76
C LEU A 164 -122.72 -2.95 50.58
N GLU A 165 -121.43 -3.26 50.50
CA GLU A 165 -120.53 -2.82 49.44
C GLU A 165 -120.98 -3.33 48.05
N ALA A 166 -121.36 -4.59 47.95
CA ALA A 166 -121.89 -5.20 46.72
C ALA A 166 -123.30 -4.68 46.36
N LEU A 167 -124.14 -4.35 47.36
CA LEU A 167 -125.46 -3.74 47.15
C LEU A 167 -125.38 -2.28 46.71
N THR A 168 -124.38 -1.53 47.19
CA THR A 168 -124.18 -0.11 46.85
C THR A 168 -123.20 0.10 45.69
N GLY A 169 -122.56 -0.96 45.19
CA GLY A 169 -121.55 -0.90 44.13
C GLY A 169 -120.26 -0.16 44.54
N THR A 170 -119.92 -0.14 45.83
CA THR A 170 -118.80 0.64 46.39
C THR A 170 -117.48 -0.12 46.49
N GLU A 171 -117.36 -1.25 45.79
CA GLU A 171 -116.20 -2.17 45.76
C GLU A 171 -114.87 -1.47 45.42
N ILE A 172 -114.95 -0.34 44.72
CA ILE A 172 -113.81 0.46 44.30
C ILE A 172 -112.99 1.01 45.48
N PHE A 173 -113.60 1.33 46.62
CA PHE A 173 -112.88 1.92 47.76
C PHE A 173 -111.97 0.89 48.46
N SER A 174 -112.42 -0.36 48.55
CA SER A 174 -111.60 -1.48 49.03
C SER A 174 -110.39 -1.72 48.13
N GLN A 175 -110.57 -1.59 46.80
CA GLN A 175 -109.48 -1.70 45.83
C GLN A 175 -108.47 -0.55 45.95
N ILE A 176 -108.94 0.70 46.08
CA ILE A 176 -108.09 1.88 46.27
C ILE A 176 -107.23 1.74 47.54
N SER A 177 -107.83 1.26 48.64
CA SER A 177 -107.11 1.05 49.91
C SER A 177 -105.95 0.05 49.76
N LYS A 178 -106.19 -1.07 49.05
CA LYS A 178 -105.14 -2.07 48.76
C LYS A 178 -103.99 -1.48 47.94
N LEU A 179 -104.30 -0.71 46.91
CA LEU A 179 -103.28 -0.06 46.06
C LEU A 179 -102.46 0.98 46.83
N ALA A 180 -103.10 1.78 47.69
CA ALA A 180 -102.41 2.76 48.52
C ALA A 180 -101.39 2.11 49.46
N HIS A 181 -101.78 0.99 50.10
CA HIS A 181 -100.87 0.23 50.97
C HIS A 181 -99.69 -0.36 50.20
N GLN A 182 -99.94 -0.92 49.01
CA GLN A 182 -98.87 -1.47 48.15
C GLN A 182 -97.85 -0.39 47.76
N ARG A 183 -98.31 0.81 47.38
CA ARG A 183 -97.42 1.92 47.00
C ARG A 183 -96.58 2.43 48.18
N ASN A 184 -97.17 2.61 49.36
CA ASN A 184 -96.42 3.03 50.54
C ASN A 184 -95.29 2.03 50.87
N HIS A 185 -95.59 0.73 50.80
CA HIS A 185 -94.58 -0.31 51.01
C HIS A 185 -93.41 -0.20 50.02
N SER A 186 -93.68 0.00 48.73
CA SER A 186 -92.61 0.12 47.73
C SER A 186 -91.73 1.37 47.93
N GLU A 187 -92.33 2.50 48.27
CA GLU A 187 -91.60 3.76 48.48
C GLU A 187 -90.70 3.69 49.72
N GLN A 188 -91.19 3.10 50.82
CA GLN A 188 -90.37 2.88 52.02
C GLN A 188 -89.16 1.98 51.75
N GLN A 189 -89.32 0.98 50.88
CA GLN A 189 -88.21 0.11 50.51
C GLN A 189 -87.14 0.85 49.69
N GLN A 190 -87.55 1.72 48.76
CA GLN A 190 -86.61 2.56 48.00
C GLN A 190 -85.86 3.55 48.90
N LEU A 191 -86.57 4.20 49.83
CA LEU A 191 -85.96 5.10 50.80
C LEU A 191 -84.87 4.39 51.62
N ARG A 192 -85.16 3.20 52.15
CA ARG A 192 -84.17 2.40 52.91
C ARG A 192 -82.93 2.07 52.08
N THR A 193 -83.08 1.76 50.80
CA THR A 193 -81.93 1.49 49.92
C THR A 193 -81.08 2.75 49.72
N LEU A 194 -81.71 3.91 49.50
CA LEU A 194 -80.99 5.19 49.37
C LEU A 194 -80.28 5.58 50.67
N GLU A 195 -80.91 5.39 51.83
CA GLU A 195 -80.29 5.63 53.14
C GLU A 195 -79.09 4.71 53.39
N GLN A 196 -79.18 3.43 53.00
CA GLN A 196 -78.05 2.51 53.07
C GLN A 196 -76.89 2.92 52.15
N GLN A 197 -77.18 3.35 50.93
CA GLN A 197 -76.17 3.85 49.99
C GLN A 197 -75.51 5.13 50.49
N LEU A 198 -76.29 6.05 51.07
CA LEU A 198 -75.77 7.27 51.70
C LEU A 198 -74.85 6.92 52.88
N GLY A 199 -75.21 5.92 53.70
CA GLY A 199 -74.41 5.46 54.83
C GLY A 199 -73.10 4.75 54.45
N GLN A 200 -73.00 4.18 53.24
CA GLN A 200 -71.75 3.60 52.73
C GLN A 200 -70.74 4.67 52.29
N HIS A 201 -71.21 5.87 52.00
CA HIS A 201 -70.40 6.99 51.53
C HIS A 201 -70.49 8.16 52.50
N THR A 202 -69.87 8.00 53.68
CA THR A 202 -69.73 9.12 54.63
C THR A 202 -68.85 10.20 53.98
N PRO A 203 -69.39 11.38 53.64
CA PRO A 203 -68.57 12.48 53.15
C PRO A 203 -67.60 12.87 54.27
N MET A 204 -66.34 13.13 53.91
CA MET A 204 -65.40 13.71 54.87
C MET A 204 -65.96 15.01 55.45
N SER A 205 -65.72 15.26 56.74
CA SER A 205 -66.08 16.54 57.34
C SER A 205 -65.37 17.68 56.61
N ASP A 206 -65.99 18.86 56.62
CA ASP A 206 -65.41 20.05 56.00
C ASP A 206 -64.07 20.41 56.63
N GLU A 207 -63.86 20.15 57.93
CA GLU A 207 -62.57 20.36 58.59
C GLU A 207 -61.49 19.40 58.06
N ALA A 208 -61.79 18.10 57.95
CA ALA A 208 -60.82 17.12 57.46
C ALA A 208 -60.47 17.36 55.98
N ARG A 209 -61.43 17.84 55.19
CA ARG A 209 -61.20 18.25 53.79
C ARG A 209 -60.35 19.50 53.70
N ALA A 210 -60.62 20.51 54.54
CA ALA A 210 -59.83 21.73 54.60
C ALA A 210 -58.39 21.44 55.02
N GLU A 211 -58.19 20.59 56.02
CA GLU A 211 -56.86 20.16 56.48
C GLU A 211 -56.08 19.45 55.37
N LEU A 212 -56.66 18.46 54.70
CA LEU A 212 -56.02 17.77 53.58
C LEU A 212 -55.71 18.71 52.41
N THR A 213 -56.59 19.68 52.13
CA THR A 213 -56.37 20.67 51.09
C THR A 213 -55.19 21.59 51.43
N GLN A 214 -55.09 22.02 52.69
CA GLN A 214 -53.97 22.81 53.18
C GLN A 214 -52.65 22.01 53.17
N GLN A 215 -52.68 20.74 53.61
CA GLN A 215 -51.52 19.85 53.55
C GLN A 215 -51.05 19.63 52.11
N ARG A 216 -51.98 19.43 51.17
CA ARG A 216 -51.66 19.31 49.75
C ARG A 216 -51.02 20.59 49.21
N ALA A 217 -51.58 21.76 49.54
CA ALA A 217 -51.04 23.04 49.10
C ALA A 217 -49.60 23.26 49.63
N ALA A 218 -49.37 23.01 50.92
CA ALA A 218 -48.06 23.10 51.54
C ALA A 218 -47.05 22.12 50.93
N THR A 219 -47.49 20.88 50.64
CA THR A 219 -46.63 19.86 50.00
C THR A 219 -46.25 20.27 48.57
N LEU A 220 -47.18 20.86 47.82
CA LEU A 220 -46.91 21.36 46.46
C LEU A 220 -45.91 22.51 46.49
N GLU A 221 -46.07 23.45 47.42
CA GLU A 221 -45.15 24.58 47.59
C GLU A 221 -43.73 24.10 47.97
N GLN A 222 -43.62 23.15 48.92
CA GLN A 222 -42.34 22.53 49.26
C GLN A 222 -41.70 21.82 48.07
N ARG A 223 -42.49 21.10 47.26
CA ARG A 223 -41.99 20.42 46.07
C ARG A 223 -41.45 21.42 45.04
N GLU A 224 -42.15 22.54 44.80
CA GLU A 224 -41.67 23.58 43.89
C GLU A 224 -40.36 24.22 44.39
N LEU A 225 -40.26 24.50 45.69
CA LEU A 225 -39.05 25.05 46.28
C LEU A 225 -37.86 24.08 46.12
N GLN A 226 -38.08 22.79 46.38
CA GLN A 226 -37.05 21.77 46.20
C GLN A 226 -36.65 21.60 44.73
N ALA A 227 -37.61 21.64 43.81
CA ALA A 227 -37.32 21.58 42.37
C ALA A 227 -36.45 22.76 41.91
N ARG A 228 -36.75 23.98 42.38
CA ARG A 228 -35.90 25.16 42.09
C ARG A 228 -34.50 25.01 42.68
N ARG A 229 -34.39 24.49 43.91
CA ARG A 229 -33.09 24.26 44.55
C ARG A 229 -32.26 23.21 43.83
N LEU A 230 -32.90 22.13 43.36
CA LEU A 230 -32.25 21.10 42.55
C LEU A 230 -31.72 21.69 41.24
N GLN A 231 -32.53 22.48 40.54
CA GLN A 231 -32.12 23.14 39.29
C GLN A 231 -30.89 24.03 39.47
N VAL A 232 -30.82 24.79 40.57
CA VAL A 232 -29.64 25.61 40.88
C VAL A 232 -28.42 24.72 41.14
N LEU A 233 -28.56 23.68 41.96
CA LEU A 233 -27.45 22.75 42.26
C LEU A 233 -26.96 22.00 41.01
N GLU A 234 -27.86 21.62 40.11
CA GLU A 234 -27.50 21.01 38.82
C GLU A 234 -26.71 21.98 37.94
N SER A 235 -27.09 23.26 37.93
CA SER A 235 -26.35 24.29 37.20
C SER A 235 -24.96 24.58 37.80
N GLU A 236 -24.85 24.56 39.13
CA GLU A 236 -23.57 24.71 39.84
C GLU A 236 -22.64 23.51 39.59
N ALA A 237 -23.18 22.29 39.63
CA ALA A 237 -22.43 21.08 39.30
C ALA A 237 -21.94 21.09 37.84
N ALA A 238 -22.81 21.44 36.90
CA ALA A 238 -22.44 21.57 35.48
C ALA A 238 -21.35 22.64 35.26
N TRP A 239 -21.42 23.76 35.99
CA TRP A 239 -20.40 24.80 35.94
C TRP A 239 -19.04 24.29 36.47
N HIS A 240 -19.04 23.52 37.56
CA HIS A 240 -17.82 22.91 38.09
C HIS A 240 -17.21 21.88 37.12
N ASP A 241 -18.03 21.01 36.52
CA ASP A 241 -17.58 20.02 35.54
C ASP A 241 -16.99 20.70 34.30
N GLN A 242 -17.65 21.75 33.80
CA GLN A 242 -17.15 22.54 32.68
C GLN A 242 -15.85 23.26 33.04
N GLY A 243 -15.74 23.82 34.24
CA GLY A 243 -14.51 24.43 34.75
C GLY A 243 -13.35 23.45 34.84
N ALA A 244 -13.60 22.23 35.34
CA ALA A 244 -12.60 21.17 35.41
C ALA A 244 -12.12 20.73 34.00
N ALA A 245 -13.06 20.56 33.07
CA ALA A 245 -12.74 20.22 31.67
C ALA A 245 -11.89 21.31 30.99
N LEU A 246 -12.28 22.57 31.14
CA LEU A 246 -11.52 23.71 30.59
C LEU A 246 -10.14 23.84 31.22
N SER A 247 -10.01 23.60 32.54
CA SER A 247 -8.72 23.60 33.23
C SER A 247 -7.79 22.50 32.70
N ALA A 248 -8.30 21.27 32.54
CA ALA A 248 -7.54 20.16 31.98
C ALA A 248 -7.10 20.45 30.53
N GLN A 249 -7.99 21.03 29.72
CA GLN A 249 -7.68 21.43 28.35
C GLN A 249 -6.60 22.52 28.30
N ARG A 250 -6.67 23.51 29.20
CA ARG A 250 -5.66 24.57 29.33
C ARG A 250 -4.29 23.97 29.66
N GLN A 251 -4.23 23.04 30.60
CA GLN A 251 -2.98 22.40 31.02
C GLN A 251 -2.37 21.53 29.91
N GLN A 252 -3.20 20.83 29.13
CA GLN A 252 -2.74 20.12 27.93
C GLN A 252 -2.16 21.07 26.89
N LEU A 253 -2.83 22.20 26.62
CA LEU A 253 -2.35 23.21 25.67
C LEU A 253 -1.06 23.88 26.14
N GLU A 254 -0.94 24.22 27.43
CA GLU A 254 0.29 24.76 28.03
C GLU A 254 1.46 23.78 27.90
N THR A 255 1.21 22.50 28.17
CA THR A 255 2.23 21.45 28.00
C THR A 255 2.65 21.34 26.53
N ARG A 256 1.70 21.34 25.60
CA ARG A 256 1.98 21.25 24.17
C ARG A 256 2.74 22.47 23.64
N LEU A 257 2.43 23.66 24.17
CA LEU A 257 3.13 24.89 23.82
C LEU A 257 4.59 24.85 24.32
N SER A 258 4.81 24.36 25.54
CA SER A 258 6.16 24.14 26.08
C SER A 258 6.96 23.11 25.25
N GLU A 259 6.33 22.04 24.77
CA GLU A 259 6.97 21.06 23.89
C GLU A 259 7.40 21.71 22.57
N LEU A 260 6.50 22.47 21.94
CA LEU A 260 6.77 23.17 20.69
C LEU A 260 7.88 24.22 20.83
N ASP A 261 7.89 24.98 21.94
CA ASP A 261 8.96 25.94 22.22
C ASP A 261 10.32 25.24 22.40
N ALA A 262 10.34 24.07 23.03
CA ALA A 262 11.56 23.26 23.17
C ALA A 262 12.03 22.72 21.81
N GLU A 263 11.13 22.26 20.94
CA GLU A 263 11.43 21.84 19.57
C GLU A 263 12.02 23.00 18.75
N LEU A 264 11.39 24.18 18.79
CA LEU A 264 11.89 25.39 18.12
C LEU A 264 13.27 25.82 18.62
N ALA A 265 13.51 25.74 19.93
CA ALA A 265 14.80 26.06 20.51
C ALA A 265 15.89 25.05 20.07
N ALA A 266 15.55 23.76 20.00
CA ALA A 266 16.45 22.72 19.51
C ALA A 266 16.80 22.93 18.03
N ASP A 267 15.81 23.21 17.19
CA ASP A 267 16.00 23.51 15.76
C ASP A 267 16.85 24.78 15.56
N ALA A 268 16.61 25.83 16.36
CA ALA A 268 17.42 27.04 16.33
C ALA A 268 18.89 26.76 16.69
N ALA A 269 19.14 25.90 17.68
CA ALA A 269 20.49 25.49 18.08
C ALA A 269 21.19 24.69 16.97
N VAL A 270 20.48 23.76 16.32
CA VAL A 270 20.99 23.01 15.16
C VAL A 270 21.28 23.96 13.98
N GLY A 271 20.40 24.91 13.71
CA GLY A 271 20.59 25.93 12.68
C GLY A 271 21.82 26.81 12.93
N LEU A 272 22.09 27.18 14.19
CA LEU A 272 23.30 27.87 14.60
C LEU A 272 24.56 27.01 14.37
N GLN A 273 24.54 25.73 14.75
CA GLN A 273 25.66 24.81 14.48
C GLN A 273 25.92 24.65 12.98
N LEU A 274 24.87 24.48 12.16
CA LEU A 274 24.98 24.39 10.71
C LEU A 274 25.59 25.66 10.10
N ARG A 275 25.20 26.85 10.58
CA ARG A 275 25.81 28.12 10.16
C ARG A 275 27.30 28.19 10.53
N TYR A 276 27.66 27.79 11.75
CA TYR A 276 29.06 27.69 12.17
C TYR A 276 29.85 26.73 11.28
N TRP A 277 29.30 25.55 11.00
CA TRP A 277 29.94 24.54 10.17
C TRP A 277 30.07 24.99 8.70
N ALA A 278 29.07 25.66 8.15
CA ALA A 278 29.12 26.23 6.81
C ALA A 278 30.20 27.34 6.71
N ALA A 279 30.26 28.23 7.71
CA ALA A 279 31.32 29.24 7.78
C ALA A 279 32.71 28.61 7.93
N ALA A 280 32.86 27.59 8.79
CA ALA A 280 34.11 26.85 8.95
C ALA A 280 34.50 26.07 7.68
N ALA A 281 33.53 25.51 6.95
CA ALA A 281 33.76 24.81 5.70
C ALA A 281 34.28 25.76 4.60
N ALA A 282 33.76 26.99 4.51
CA ALA A 282 34.27 28.01 3.60
C ALA A 282 35.74 28.38 3.92
N LEU A 283 36.10 28.38 5.20
CA LEU A 283 37.48 28.64 5.66
C LEU A 283 38.41 27.42 5.56
N ARG A 284 37.88 26.22 5.29
CA ARG A 284 38.67 24.97 5.23
C ARG A 284 39.72 25.01 4.13
N HIS A 285 39.38 25.55 2.95
CA HIS A 285 40.34 25.69 1.85
C HIS A 285 41.46 26.67 2.22
N LEU A 286 41.13 27.77 2.92
CA LEU A 286 42.13 28.72 3.42
C LEU A 286 43.05 28.08 4.47
N ALA A 287 42.50 27.33 5.43
CA ALA A 287 43.29 26.60 6.43
C ALA A 287 44.19 25.51 5.82
N GLN A 288 43.69 24.74 4.86
CA GLN A 288 44.50 23.77 4.10
C GLN A 288 45.57 24.45 3.26
N SER A 289 45.25 25.58 2.62
CA SER A 289 46.23 26.35 1.85
C SER A 289 47.33 26.88 2.78
N GLN A 290 46.98 27.45 3.94
CA GLN A 290 47.95 27.89 4.95
C GLN A 290 48.83 26.74 5.43
N GLN A 291 48.25 25.58 5.79
CA GLN A 291 49.03 24.40 6.19
C GLN A 291 50.00 23.95 5.10
N ARG A 292 49.55 23.94 3.83
CA ARG A 292 50.39 23.57 2.69
C ARG A 292 51.51 24.58 2.50
N THR A 293 51.24 25.88 2.56
CA THR A 293 52.26 26.92 2.40
C THR A 293 53.27 26.89 3.55
N VAL A 294 52.83 26.63 4.79
CA VAL A 294 53.72 26.43 5.94
C VAL A 294 54.59 25.19 5.74
N ALA A 295 54.02 24.06 5.29
CA ALA A 295 54.78 22.85 5.00
C ALA A 295 55.78 23.04 3.85
N GLU A 296 55.40 23.74 2.78
CA GLU A 296 56.28 24.10 1.65
C GLU A 296 57.41 25.03 2.12
N SER A 297 57.11 26.03 2.95
CA SER A 297 58.13 26.91 3.56
C SER A 297 59.11 26.11 4.43
N GLN A 298 58.60 25.22 5.29
CA GLN A 298 59.45 24.38 6.15
C GLN A 298 60.31 23.41 5.32
N ALA A 299 59.77 22.85 4.23
CA ALA A 299 60.52 21.99 3.32
C ALA A 299 61.63 22.77 2.60
N ILE A 300 61.34 24.00 2.14
CA ILE A 300 62.34 24.90 1.54
C ILE A 300 63.41 25.26 2.56
N ASP A 301 63.03 25.63 3.79
CA ASP A 301 63.97 25.96 4.88
C ASP A 301 64.85 24.76 5.25
N ALA A 302 64.33 23.54 5.20
CA ALA A 302 65.10 22.32 5.44
C ALA A 302 66.06 21.98 4.28
N GLN A 303 65.70 22.31 3.04
CA GLN A 303 66.52 22.08 1.84
C GLN A 303 67.58 23.16 1.62
N LEU A 304 67.36 24.38 2.12
CA LEU A 304 68.23 25.54 1.93
C LEU A 304 69.68 25.33 2.40
N PRO A 305 69.95 24.71 3.57
CA PRO A 305 71.31 24.42 4.03
C PRO A 305 72.03 23.45 3.09
N GLN A 306 71.32 22.43 2.58
CA GLN A 306 71.90 21.43 1.69
C GLN A 306 72.19 22.04 0.30
N LEU A 307 71.28 22.87 -0.22
CA LEU A 307 71.51 23.62 -1.45
C LEU A 307 72.69 24.60 -1.32
N ARG A 308 72.80 25.32 -0.20
CA ARG A 308 73.96 26.20 0.09
C ARG A 308 75.27 25.41 0.13
N LEU A 309 75.27 24.25 0.80
CA LEU A 309 76.44 23.37 0.83
C LEU A 309 76.82 22.89 -0.58
N THR A 310 75.85 22.46 -1.39
CA THR A 310 76.12 22.06 -2.78
C THR A 310 76.61 23.21 -3.65
N GLN A 311 76.11 24.43 -3.43
CA GLN A 311 76.57 25.63 -4.14
C GLN A 311 78.02 25.98 -3.77
N GLU A 312 78.38 25.90 -2.48
CA GLU A 312 79.75 26.13 -2.02
C GLU A 312 80.72 25.05 -2.56
N GLN A 313 80.30 23.79 -2.57
CA GLN A 313 81.09 22.70 -3.16
C GLN A 313 81.27 22.89 -4.67
N ALA A 314 80.22 23.26 -5.40
CA ALA A 314 80.29 23.53 -6.83
C ALA A 314 81.18 24.75 -7.14
N ARG A 315 81.14 25.81 -6.31
CA ARG A 315 82.05 26.96 -6.43
C ARG A 315 83.50 26.55 -6.24
N LYS A 316 83.81 25.79 -5.18
CA LYS A 316 85.17 25.27 -4.96
C LYS A 316 85.63 24.40 -6.13
N ALA A 317 84.79 23.49 -6.62
CA ALA A 317 85.12 22.66 -7.78
C ALA A 317 85.36 23.49 -9.05
N ALA A 318 84.61 24.58 -9.26
CA ALA A 318 84.82 25.49 -10.38
C ALA A 318 86.11 26.30 -10.25
N ASP A 319 86.45 26.78 -9.04
CA ASP A 319 87.70 27.48 -8.76
C ASP A 319 88.91 26.54 -8.93
N ASP A 320 88.81 25.29 -8.45
CA ASP A 320 89.83 24.26 -8.63
C ASP A 320 90.02 23.90 -10.11
N ALA A 321 88.92 23.74 -10.85
CA ALA A 321 88.95 23.48 -12.29
C ALA A 321 89.54 24.65 -13.09
N ARG A 322 89.25 25.90 -12.68
CA ARG A 322 89.86 27.09 -13.27
C ARG A 322 91.36 27.16 -13.02
N LEU A 323 91.81 26.88 -11.79
CA LEU A 323 93.24 26.84 -11.46
C LEU A 323 93.98 25.73 -12.22
N ALA A 324 93.33 24.56 -12.38
CA ALA A 324 93.86 23.47 -13.19
C ALA A 324 93.94 23.85 -14.68
N ALA A 325 92.93 24.54 -15.22
CA ALA A 325 92.94 25.05 -16.58
C ALA A 325 94.05 26.10 -16.80
N GLU A 326 94.22 27.05 -15.88
CA GLU A 326 95.28 28.07 -15.93
C GLU A 326 96.68 27.40 -15.95
N LYS A 327 96.94 26.42 -15.07
CA LYS A 327 98.17 25.61 -15.08
C LYS A 327 98.36 24.82 -16.37
N ALA A 328 97.30 24.25 -16.93
CA ALA A 328 97.36 23.53 -18.20
C ALA A 328 97.69 24.47 -19.37
N THR A 329 97.12 25.67 -19.42
CA THR A 329 97.47 26.70 -20.42
C THR A 329 98.91 27.17 -20.28
N GLU A 330 99.43 27.38 -19.07
CA GLU A 330 100.85 27.69 -18.86
C GLU A 330 101.76 26.53 -19.30
N GLY A 331 101.34 25.30 -19.07
CA GLY A 331 102.02 24.09 -19.55
C GLY A 331 102.07 24.01 -21.08
N VAL A 332 100.95 24.30 -21.76
CA VAL A 332 100.88 24.35 -23.23
C VAL A 332 101.75 25.47 -23.78
N ALA A 333 101.69 26.68 -23.21
CA ALA A 333 102.52 27.80 -23.65
C ALA A 333 104.02 27.51 -23.54
N ARG A 334 104.47 26.90 -22.44
CA ARG A 334 105.87 26.47 -22.27
C ARG A 334 106.28 25.38 -23.26
N ALA A 335 105.38 24.44 -23.56
CA ALA A 335 105.64 23.39 -24.54
C ALA A 335 105.71 23.94 -25.98
N GLU A 336 104.84 24.90 -26.32
CA GLU A 336 104.87 25.60 -27.61
C GLU A 336 106.13 26.46 -27.77
N GLU A 337 106.58 27.15 -26.72
CA GLU A 337 107.83 27.92 -26.74
C GLU A 337 109.05 27.00 -26.91
N THR A 338 109.10 25.88 -26.21
CA THR A 338 110.18 24.87 -26.37
C THR A 338 110.20 24.30 -27.80
N ARG A 339 109.02 24.02 -28.37
CA ARG A 339 108.89 23.58 -29.77
C ARG A 339 109.33 24.66 -30.75
N ALA A 340 108.96 25.93 -30.52
CA ALA A 340 109.36 27.05 -31.37
C ALA A 340 110.88 27.26 -31.37
N GLN A 341 111.53 27.10 -30.21
CA GLN A 341 112.99 27.17 -30.08
C GLN A 341 113.71 25.98 -30.76
N ALA A 342 113.14 24.78 -30.72
CA ALA A 342 113.69 23.59 -31.39
C ALA A 342 113.40 23.54 -32.92
N GLN A 343 112.37 24.24 -33.39
CA GLN A 343 111.95 24.28 -34.80
C GLN A 343 113.09 24.63 -35.80
N PRO A 344 113.92 25.67 -35.59
CA PRO A 344 115.04 25.97 -36.49
C PRO A 344 116.08 24.85 -36.52
N GLN A 345 116.33 24.16 -35.41
CA GLN A 345 117.28 23.04 -35.35
C GLN A 345 116.74 21.81 -36.09
N ILE A 346 115.44 21.50 -35.94
CA ILE A 346 114.79 20.41 -36.69
C ILE A 346 114.78 20.69 -38.20
N GLN A 347 114.56 21.95 -38.61
CA GLN A 347 114.62 22.34 -40.02
C GLN A 347 116.05 22.24 -40.59
N ALA A 348 117.06 22.62 -39.81
CA ALA A 348 118.46 22.49 -40.19
C ALA A 348 118.86 21.01 -40.38
N ALA A 349 118.44 20.11 -39.48
CA ALA A 349 118.69 18.67 -39.60
C ALA A 349 118.03 18.08 -40.86
N ARG A 350 116.75 18.42 -41.13
CA ARG A 350 116.05 17.97 -42.35
C ARG A 350 116.70 18.48 -43.64
N ALA A 351 117.21 19.71 -43.64
CA ALA A 351 117.93 20.26 -44.78
C ALA A 351 119.26 19.55 -45.01
N ALA A 352 119.99 19.21 -43.94
CA ALA A 352 121.22 18.43 -44.01
C ALA A 352 120.99 17.00 -44.54
N ASP A 353 119.94 16.32 -44.06
CA ASP A 353 119.57 14.98 -44.53
C ASP A 353 119.26 14.97 -46.04
N LEU A 354 118.49 15.94 -46.55
CA LEU A 354 118.17 16.06 -47.98
C LEU A 354 119.42 16.33 -48.82
N GLN A 355 120.36 17.15 -48.33
CA GLN A 355 121.62 17.44 -49.01
C GLN A 355 122.55 16.21 -49.07
N ILE A 356 122.47 15.30 -48.10
CA ILE A 356 123.22 14.03 -48.11
C ILE A 356 122.64 13.05 -49.12
N GLU A 357 121.31 12.93 -49.21
CA GLU A 357 120.70 12.05 -50.21
C GLU A 357 121.06 12.48 -51.65
N LEU A 358 121.03 13.78 -51.92
CA LEU A 358 121.45 14.33 -53.22
C LEU A 358 122.94 14.10 -53.50
N ALA A 359 123.81 14.24 -52.49
CA ALA A 359 125.23 13.96 -52.64
C ALA A 359 125.53 12.48 -52.86
N ARG A 360 124.81 11.57 -52.16
CA ARG A 360 124.92 10.10 -52.34
C ARG A 360 124.50 9.68 -53.74
N ALA A 361 123.46 10.31 -54.29
CA ALA A 361 123.04 10.07 -55.66
C ALA A 361 124.12 10.49 -56.67
N GLY A 362 124.76 11.65 -56.44
CA GLY A 362 125.87 12.15 -57.27
C GLY A 362 127.12 11.25 -57.23
N GLU A 363 127.53 10.79 -56.05
CA GLU A 363 128.66 9.86 -55.88
C GLU A 363 128.43 8.53 -56.62
N ARG A 364 127.24 7.92 -56.47
CA ARG A 364 126.90 6.67 -57.18
C ARG A 364 126.96 6.83 -58.70
N GLN A 365 126.48 7.95 -59.23
CA GLN A 365 126.55 8.23 -60.66
C GLN A 365 128.00 8.37 -61.13
N ALA A 366 128.85 9.10 -60.39
CA ALA A 366 130.26 9.28 -60.72
C ALA A 366 131.06 7.96 -60.69
N VAL A 367 130.86 7.13 -59.65
CA VAL A 367 131.53 5.81 -59.53
C VAL A 367 131.10 4.87 -60.65
N SER A 368 129.82 4.85 -61.02
CA SER A 368 129.33 4.02 -62.14
C SER A 368 129.84 4.48 -63.51
N ALA A 369 130.11 5.78 -63.69
CA ALA A 369 130.69 6.33 -64.91
C ALA A 369 132.19 6.01 -65.00
N LEU A 370 132.91 6.07 -63.88
CA LEU A 370 134.32 5.69 -63.77
C LEU A 370 134.53 4.21 -64.11
N GLY A 371 133.72 3.31 -63.55
CA GLY A 371 133.83 1.87 -63.81
C GLY A 371 133.60 1.49 -65.27
N ARG A 372 132.67 2.18 -65.96
CA ARG A 372 132.44 1.97 -67.40
C ARG A 372 133.61 2.44 -68.26
N ALA A 373 134.24 3.56 -67.91
CA ALA A 373 135.38 4.09 -68.66
C ALA A 373 136.65 3.23 -68.46
N GLN A 374 136.89 2.70 -67.24
CA GLN A 374 137.99 1.75 -66.98
C GLN A 374 137.87 0.47 -67.81
N HIS A 375 136.65 -0.03 -68.00
CA HIS A 375 136.41 -1.19 -68.84
C HIS A 375 136.73 -0.92 -70.32
N SER A 376 136.30 0.24 -70.84
CA SER A 376 136.58 0.70 -72.20
C SER A 376 138.09 0.86 -72.48
N GLU A 377 138.85 1.40 -71.52
CA GLU A 377 140.32 1.52 -71.62
C GLU A 377 140.99 0.14 -71.74
N ALA A 378 140.59 -0.82 -70.90
CA ALA A 378 141.14 -2.18 -70.94
C ALA A 378 140.87 -2.89 -72.28
N GLU A 379 139.67 -2.71 -72.85
CA GLU A 379 139.33 -3.24 -74.18
C GLU A 379 140.18 -2.62 -75.29
N LEU A 380 140.41 -1.31 -75.25
CA LEU A 380 141.25 -0.60 -76.23
C LEU A 380 142.73 -1.02 -76.14
N GLN A 381 143.27 -1.22 -74.93
CA GLN A 381 144.63 -1.73 -74.73
C GLN A 381 144.79 -3.15 -75.29
N ALA A 382 143.81 -4.04 -75.05
CA ALA A 382 143.81 -5.39 -75.61
C ALA A 382 143.75 -5.38 -77.15
N ALA A 383 142.94 -4.49 -77.74
CA ALA A 383 142.82 -4.35 -79.20
C ALA A 383 144.11 -3.84 -79.85
N ILE A 384 144.84 -2.92 -79.19
CA ILE A 384 146.15 -2.43 -79.66
C ILE A 384 147.18 -3.57 -79.64
N ALA A 385 147.25 -4.34 -78.55
CA ALA A 385 148.18 -5.46 -78.42
C ALA A 385 147.95 -6.52 -79.52
N ALA A 386 146.69 -6.84 -79.83
CA ALA A 386 146.34 -7.77 -80.91
C ALA A 386 146.82 -7.27 -82.29
N ARG A 387 146.68 -5.97 -82.59
CA ARG A 387 147.12 -5.39 -83.87
C ARG A 387 148.63 -5.25 -83.99
N GLN A 388 149.32 -5.01 -82.88
CA GLN A 388 150.79 -5.04 -82.83
C GLN A 388 151.34 -6.41 -83.20
N HIS A 389 150.75 -7.46 -82.62
CA HIS A 389 151.13 -8.82 -82.91
C HIS A 389 150.91 -9.18 -84.38
N GLU A 390 149.77 -8.80 -84.96
CA GLU A 390 149.46 -8.99 -86.39
C GLU A 390 150.45 -8.24 -87.31
N ARG A 391 150.85 -7.02 -86.93
CA ARG A 391 151.87 -6.23 -87.64
C ARG A 391 153.23 -6.92 -87.60
N GLU A 392 153.67 -7.40 -86.44
CA GLU A 392 154.96 -8.09 -86.27
C GLU A 392 155.04 -9.39 -87.06
N GLN A 393 153.94 -10.16 -87.10
CA GLN A 393 153.84 -11.36 -87.94
C GLN A 393 153.98 -11.04 -89.43
N HIS A 394 153.34 -9.97 -89.91
CA HIS A 394 153.50 -9.57 -91.32
C HIS A 394 154.88 -8.98 -91.61
N GLN A 395 155.49 -8.26 -90.66
CA GLN A 395 156.84 -7.73 -90.79
C GLN A 395 157.88 -8.87 -90.91
N SER A 396 157.74 -9.94 -90.13
CA SER A 396 158.64 -11.09 -90.18
C SER A 396 158.52 -11.83 -91.51
N GLU A 397 157.31 -12.01 -92.05
CA GLU A 397 157.09 -12.58 -93.38
C GLU A 397 157.66 -11.69 -94.49
N VAL A 398 157.50 -10.36 -94.42
CA VAL A 398 158.14 -9.41 -95.35
C VAL A 398 159.66 -9.56 -95.33
N ASN A 399 160.27 -9.63 -94.15
CA ASN A 399 161.72 -9.78 -93.99
C ASN A 399 162.19 -11.14 -94.52
N ARG A 400 161.45 -12.22 -94.27
CA ARG A 400 161.74 -13.56 -94.78
C ARG A 400 161.71 -13.61 -96.31
N HIS A 401 160.70 -13.00 -96.94
CA HIS A 401 160.63 -12.93 -98.40
C HIS A 401 161.71 -12.02 -99.00
N ARG A 402 162.06 -10.92 -98.33
CA ARG A 402 163.12 -9.99 -98.75
C ARG A 402 164.51 -10.63 -98.67
N HIS A 403 164.79 -11.34 -97.58
CA HIS A 403 166.05 -12.05 -97.41
C HIS A 403 166.25 -13.13 -98.47
N TRP A 404 165.17 -13.82 -98.86
CA TRP A 404 165.24 -14.77 -99.97
C TRP A 404 165.53 -14.11 -101.32
N LEU A 405 164.97 -12.92 -101.58
CA LEU A 405 165.28 -12.14 -102.80
C LEU A 405 166.75 -11.70 -102.83
N ASP A 406 167.32 -11.31 -101.69
CA ASP A 406 168.74 -10.92 -101.61
C ASP A 406 169.70 -12.10 -101.85
N GLN A 407 169.30 -13.34 -101.52
CA GLN A 407 170.11 -14.54 -101.70
C GLN A 407 170.12 -15.09 -103.13
N HIS A 408 169.23 -14.64 -104.03
CA HIS A 408 169.13 -15.13 -105.40
C HIS A 408 169.22 -13.98 -106.43
N PRO A 409 170.40 -13.34 -106.59
CA PRO A 409 170.60 -12.18 -107.46
C PRO A 409 170.70 -12.50 -108.96
N GLN A 410 170.95 -13.76 -109.35
CA GLN A 410 170.96 -14.19 -110.74
C GLN A 410 169.88 -15.25 -110.95
N LEU A 411 168.89 -14.93 -111.78
CA LEU A 411 167.79 -15.83 -112.10
C LEU A 411 168.27 -16.90 -113.10
N PRO A 412 168.14 -18.20 -112.79
CA PRO A 412 168.43 -19.26 -113.75
C PRO A 412 167.47 -19.17 -114.95
N ALA A 413 167.94 -19.55 -116.14
CA ALA A 413 167.22 -19.40 -117.42
C ALA A 413 166.00 -20.35 -117.58
N GLU A 414 165.49 -20.92 -116.50
CA GLU A 414 164.35 -21.84 -116.47
C GLU A 414 163.04 -21.09 -116.20
N ASP A 415 162.02 -21.28 -117.04
CA ASP A 415 160.70 -20.61 -116.93
C ASP A 415 160.03 -20.81 -115.55
N ALA A 416 160.30 -21.91 -114.87
CA ALA A 416 159.78 -22.21 -113.53
C ALA A 416 160.29 -21.22 -112.45
N ALA A 417 161.50 -20.67 -112.61
CA ALA A 417 162.09 -19.74 -111.65
C ALA A 417 161.42 -18.35 -111.69
N TRP A 418 160.99 -17.90 -112.87
CA TRP A 418 160.29 -16.64 -113.05
C TRP A 418 158.87 -16.66 -112.48
N ALA A 419 158.15 -17.78 -112.61
CA ALA A 419 156.83 -17.95 -111.99
C ALA A 419 156.90 -17.92 -110.46
N ALA A 420 157.89 -18.59 -109.87
CA ALA A 420 158.11 -18.61 -108.41
C ALA A 420 158.51 -17.22 -107.86
N LEU A 421 159.32 -16.45 -108.60
CA LEU A 421 159.67 -15.08 -108.25
C LEU A 421 158.43 -14.16 -108.27
N GLY A 422 157.60 -14.27 -109.30
CA GLY A 422 156.35 -13.51 -109.43
C GLY A 422 155.37 -13.77 -108.29
N GLN A 423 155.18 -15.04 -107.90
CA GLN A 423 154.33 -15.42 -106.76
C GLN A 423 154.87 -14.85 -105.43
N ARG A 424 156.20 -14.83 -105.26
CA ARG A 424 156.85 -14.38 -104.03
C ARG A 424 156.87 -12.86 -103.89
N LEU A 425 157.01 -12.14 -104.99
CA LEU A 425 156.83 -10.68 -105.03
C LEU A 425 155.38 -10.29 -104.72
N GLN A 426 154.40 -11.02 -105.26
CA GLN A 426 152.98 -10.79 -104.97
C GLN A 426 152.65 -11.04 -103.49
N LEU A 427 153.20 -12.09 -102.88
CA LEU A 427 153.08 -12.36 -101.45
C LEU A 427 153.76 -11.27 -100.61
N LEU A 428 154.95 -10.81 -100.98
CA LEU A 428 155.67 -9.75 -100.28
C LEU A 428 154.90 -8.41 -100.34
N GLU A 429 154.31 -8.08 -101.49
CA GLU A 429 153.49 -6.88 -101.65
C GLU A 429 152.17 -6.99 -100.86
N GLY A 430 151.56 -8.17 -100.83
CA GLY A 430 150.39 -8.48 -100.00
C GLY A 430 150.66 -8.34 -98.49
N HIS A 431 151.79 -8.88 -98.01
CA HIS A 431 152.18 -8.74 -96.60
C HIS A 431 152.53 -7.28 -96.25
N ARG A 432 153.19 -6.52 -97.15
CA ARG A 432 153.44 -5.08 -96.96
C ARG A 432 152.17 -4.25 -96.88
N GLN A 433 151.16 -4.55 -97.71
CA GLN A 433 149.87 -3.84 -97.64
C GLN A 433 149.15 -4.13 -96.32
N ARG A 434 149.14 -5.39 -95.86
CA ARG A 434 148.52 -5.78 -94.57
C ARG A 434 149.26 -5.19 -93.37
N GLU A 435 150.60 -5.16 -93.39
CA GLU A 435 151.41 -4.51 -92.37
C GLU A 435 151.10 -3.00 -92.27
N ARG A 436 150.98 -2.30 -93.42
CA ARG A 436 150.60 -0.88 -93.46
C ARG A 436 149.17 -0.65 -92.94
N ALA A 437 148.22 -1.51 -93.32
CA ALA A 437 146.85 -1.43 -92.84
C ALA A 437 146.75 -1.69 -91.32
N ALA A 438 147.47 -2.68 -90.80
CA ALA A 438 147.57 -2.96 -89.37
C ALA A 438 148.18 -1.78 -88.60
N ARG A 439 149.26 -1.18 -89.12
CA ARG A 439 149.89 0.01 -88.54
C ARG A 439 148.95 1.22 -88.51
N GLY A 440 148.18 1.46 -89.58
CA GLY A 440 147.19 2.54 -89.62
C GLY A 440 146.06 2.36 -88.60
N ARG A 441 145.55 1.12 -88.44
CA ARG A 441 144.52 0.78 -87.45
C ARG A 441 145.04 0.85 -86.01
N GLU A 442 146.28 0.41 -85.76
CA GLU A 442 146.92 0.56 -84.45
C GLU A 442 147.05 2.04 -84.06
N GLN A 443 147.42 2.92 -84.99
CA GLN A 443 147.54 4.35 -84.72
C GLN A 443 146.19 5.00 -84.40
N GLN A 444 145.12 4.60 -85.09
CA GLN A 444 143.75 5.01 -84.75
C GLN A 444 143.33 4.53 -83.36
N LEU A 445 143.62 3.27 -83.02
CA LEU A 445 143.29 2.71 -81.69
C LEU A 445 144.09 3.40 -80.56
N ARG A 446 145.35 3.76 -80.80
CA ARG A 446 146.16 4.55 -79.86
C ARG A 446 145.61 5.96 -79.67
N GLN A 447 145.08 6.59 -80.72
CA GLN A 447 144.41 7.88 -80.61
C GLN A 447 143.14 7.77 -79.77
N SER A 448 142.34 6.71 -79.95
CA SER A 448 141.16 6.46 -79.11
C SER A 448 141.51 6.14 -77.66
N LEU A 449 142.60 5.40 -77.41
CA LEU A 449 143.08 5.12 -76.06
C LEU A 449 143.49 6.42 -75.34
N ALA A 450 144.24 7.30 -76.00
CA ALA A 450 144.65 8.59 -75.42
C ALA A 450 143.45 9.48 -75.07
N ASN A 451 142.39 9.46 -75.89
CA ASN A 451 141.14 10.19 -75.59
C ASN A 451 140.41 9.58 -74.38
N GLU A 452 140.38 8.25 -74.26
CA GLU A 452 139.70 7.58 -73.15
C GLU A 452 140.49 7.68 -71.84
N GLU A 453 141.83 7.70 -71.89
CA GLU A 453 142.72 8.01 -70.76
C GLU A 453 142.49 9.43 -70.21
N GLN A 454 142.35 10.43 -71.10
CA GLN A 454 141.98 11.80 -70.68
C GLN A 454 140.59 11.86 -70.05
N ARG A 455 139.63 11.11 -70.61
CA ARG A 455 138.27 11.01 -70.07
C ARG A 455 138.27 10.35 -68.70
N LEU A 456 139.07 9.30 -68.50
CA LEU A 456 139.26 8.63 -67.22
C LEU A 456 139.86 9.55 -66.16
N ALA A 457 140.89 10.32 -66.51
CA ALA A 457 141.48 11.30 -65.58
C ALA A 457 140.45 12.36 -65.14
N ALA A 458 139.60 12.83 -66.06
CA ALA A 458 138.52 13.76 -65.75
C ALA A 458 137.44 13.14 -64.86
N LEU A 459 137.01 11.91 -65.17
CA LEU A 459 136.01 11.18 -64.38
C LEU A 459 136.52 10.81 -62.99
N ARG A 460 137.81 10.49 -62.84
CA ARG A 460 138.43 10.18 -61.54
C ARG A 460 138.46 11.42 -60.64
N LYS A 461 138.84 12.57 -61.20
CA LYS A 461 138.77 13.85 -60.49
C LYS A 461 137.34 14.22 -60.08
N ALA A 462 136.35 13.94 -60.94
CA ALA A 462 134.94 14.17 -60.61
C ALA A 462 134.42 13.22 -59.51
N ALA A 463 134.86 11.96 -59.50
CA ALA A 463 134.52 10.99 -58.45
C ALA A 463 135.13 11.39 -57.09
N ASP A 464 136.40 11.81 -57.06
CA ASP A 464 137.07 12.26 -55.82
C ASP A 464 136.42 13.53 -55.26
N GLN A 465 136.00 14.47 -56.11
CA GLN A 465 135.26 15.67 -55.70
C GLN A 465 133.87 15.33 -55.15
N ALA A 466 133.17 14.37 -55.74
CA ALA A 466 131.88 13.91 -55.25
C ALA A 466 132.00 13.22 -53.88
N ALA A 467 133.02 12.39 -53.68
CA ALA A 467 133.31 11.74 -52.40
C ALA A 467 133.68 12.75 -51.30
N ALA A 468 134.50 13.76 -51.61
CA ALA A 468 134.85 14.82 -50.66
C ALA A 468 133.63 15.67 -50.26
N ALA A 469 132.75 16.00 -51.22
CA ALA A 469 131.52 16.73 -50.94
C ALA A 469 130.55 15.94 -50.04
N LEU A 470 130.51 14.62 -50.21
CA LEU A 470 129.71 13.72 -49.38
C LEU A 470 130.24 13.64 -47.94
N GLN A 471 131.56 13.55 -47.78
CA GLN A 471 132.20 13.52 -46.47
C GLN A 471 132.00 14.82 -45.71
N GLN A 472 132.16 15.99 -46.37
CA GLN A 472 131.88 17.30 -45.76
C GLN A 472 130.43 17.39 -45.27
N ARG A 473 129.47 17.00 -46.11
CA ARG A 473 128.04 17.04 -45.75
C ARG A 473 127.68 16.07 -44.62
N SER A 474 128.37 14.94 -44.51
CA SER A 474 128.17 14.00 -43.39
C SER A 474 128.63 14.58 -42.04
N VAL A 475 129.67 15.42 -42.04
CA VAL A 475 130.13 16.15 -40.84
C VAL A 475 129.14 17.26 -40.46
N ASP A 476 128.57 17.95 -41.44
CA ASP A 476 127.52 18.95 -41.21
C ASP A 476 126.29 18.33 -40.53
N LEU A 477 125.88 17.12 -40.95
CA LEU A 477 124.79 16.37 -40.30
C LEU A 477 125.14 15.96 -38.88
N GLN A 478 126.34 15.45 -38.62
CA GLN A 478 126.76 15.11 -37.24
C GLN A 478 126.75 16.34 -36.32
N THR A 479 127.15 17.50 -36.83
CA THR A 479 127.12 18.76 -36.07
C THR A 479 125.67 19.18 -35.78
N ALA A 480 124.78 19.09 -36.77
CA ALA A 480 123.35 19.38 -36.59
C ALA A 480 122.66 18.39 -35.62
N GLN A 481 123.07 17.11 -35.63
CA GLN A 481 122.57 16.09 -34.71
C GLN A 481 123.06 16.31 -33.28
N GLN A 482 124.33 16.71 -33.08
CA GLN A 482 124.86 17.05 -31.75
C GLN A 482 124.13 18.25 -31.12
N GLN A 483 123.82 19.28 -31.92
CA GLN A 483 123.01 20.41 -31.46
C GLN A 483 121.57 20.02 -31.10
N LEU A 484 121.04 18.94 -31.69
CA LEU A 484 119.73 18.40 -31.34
C LEU A 484 119.76 17.52 -30.08
N THR A 485 120.86 16.82 -29.78
CA THR A 485 121.00 16.03 -28.54
C THR A 485 121.17 16.88 -27.27
N ASP A 486 121.57 18.15 -27.41
CA ASP A 486 121.59 19.12 -26.30
C ASP A 486 120.20 19.66 -25.95
N LEU A 487 119.16 19.37 -26.76
CA LEU A 487 117.77 19.51 -26.33
C LEU A 487 117.45 18.34 -25.40
N ASP A 488 117.35 18.65 -24.10
CA ASP A 488 117.18 17.71 -22.98
C ASP A 488 116.02 16.70 -23.15
N ASP A 489 116.31 15.59 -23.84
CA ASP A 489 115.41 14.46 -24.08
C ASP A 489 115.02 13.79 -22.74
N SER A 490 115.90 13.90 -21.73
CA SER A 490 115.68 13.39 -20.37
C SER A 490 114.64 14.23 -19.62
N GLY A 491 114.70 15.56 -19.75
CA GLY A 491 113.75 16.50 -19.16
C GLY A 491 112.34 16.41 -19.77
N LEU A 492 112.24 16.11 -21.07
CA LEU A 492 110.97 15.89 -21.76
C LEU A 492 110.29 14.58 -21.32
N ALA A 493 111.04 13.48 -21.20
CA ALA A 493 110.51 12.20 -20.73
C ALA A 493 110.06 12.25 -19.25
N LEU A 494 110.76 12.99 -18.39
CA LEU A 494 110.38 13.15 -16.98
C LEU A 494 109.07 13.95 -16.81
N ARG A 495 108.89 15.02 -17.59
CA ARG A 495 107.66 15.83 -17.58
C ARG A 495 106.45 15.07 -18.14
N GLN A 496 106.65 14.22 -19.15
CA GLN A 496 105.58 13.37 -19.67
C GLN A 496 105.10 12.33 -18.65
N ARG A 497 106.03 11.76 -17.85
CA ARG A 497 105.66 10.85 -16.75
C ARG A 497 104.94 11.56 -15.60
N GLN A 498 105.30 12.81 -15.29
CA GLN A 498 104.60 13.60 -14.27
C GLN A 498 103.19 14.01 -14.70
N TRP A 499 102.97 14.26 -15.99
CA TRP A 499 101.64 14.56 -16.54
C TRP A 499 100.72 13.33 -16.59
N LEU A 500 101.25 12.13 -16.85
CA LEU A 500 100.45 10.88 -16.84
C LEU A 500 100.15 10.34 -15.43
N ALA A 501 100.81 10.86 -14.40
CA ALA A 501 100.64 10.43 -13.00
C ALA A 501 99.74 11.37 -12.17
N GLN A 502 99.29 12.50 -12.74
CA GLN A 502 98.24 13.37 -12.20
C GLN A 502 96.92 13.08 -12.89
#